data_AF-A0A1F5AT41-F1
#
_entry.id   AF-A0A1F5AT41-F1
#
_cell.length_a   1.000
_cell.length_b   1.000
_cell.length_c   1.000
_cell.angle_alpha   90.00
_cell.angle_beta   90.00
_cell.angle_gamma   90.00
#
_symmetry.space_group_name_H-M   'P 1'
#
loop_
_entity.id
_entity.type
_entity.pdbx_description
1 polymer ?
#
loop_
_entity_poly.entity_id
_entity_poly.type
_entity_poly.pdbx_seq_one_letter_code
_entity_poly.pdbx_strand_id
1 'polypeptide(L)'
;MSLSKEQEDLYKKTMQEAKKQLEGVDALIEKELQKVREKLAELQESKKSFRMIYEGTAKLLGIESELQDEENASSEVASSSKM
;
A
#
# COMPACT_ATOMS: atom_id res chain seq x y z
N MET A 1 16.37 38.22 25.14
CA MET A 1 14.97 38.72 25.15
C MET A 1 14.06 37.53 25.31
N SER A 2 13.19 37.53 26.33
CA SER A 2 12.15 36.51 26.50
C SER A 2 10.93 36.90 25.68
N LEU A 3 10.20 35.90 25.17
CA LEU A 3 8.93 36.12 24.49
C LEU A 3 7.94 36.82 25.43
N SER A 4 7.09 37.69 24.87
CA SER A 4 5.94 38.19 25.60
C SER A 4 4.90 37.09 25.75
N LYS A 5 3.99 37.23 26.73
CA LYS A 5 2.91 36.27 26.96
C LYS A 5 1.99 36.12 25.74
N GLU A 6 1.73 37.21 25.02
CA GLU A 6 0.95 37.19 23.77
C GLU A 6 1.66 36.41 22.66
N GLN A 7 2.98 36.55 22.56
CA GLN A 7 3.77 35.78 21.60
C GLN A 7 3.77 34.30 21.96
N GLU A 8 3.90 33.97 23.25
CA GLU A 8 3.84 32.59 23.73
C GLU A 8 2.48 31.93 23.41
N ASP A 9 1.37 32.64 23.65
CA ASP A 9 0.03 32.14 23.38
C ASP A 9 -0.22 31.95 21.87
N LEU A 10 0.29 32.86 21.02
CA LEU A 10 0.24 32.72 19.57
C LEU A 10 0.99 31.46 19.11
N TYR A 11 2.23 31.26 19.58
CA TYR A 11 3.01 30.08 19.21
C TYR A 11 2.36 28.78 19.69
N LYS A 12 1.79 28.75 20.89
CA LYS A 12 1.02 27.59 21.38
C LYS A 12 -0.17 27.27 20.47
N LYS A 13 -0.91 28.29 20.05
CA LYS A 13 -2.04 28.12 19.13
C LYS A 13 -1.58 27.58 17.77
N THR A 14 -0.53 28.17 17.19
CA THR A 14 0.05 27.70 15.92
C THR A 14 0.53 26.25 16.03
N MET A 15 1.18 25.88 17.14
CA MET A 15 1.62 24.51 17.38
C MET A 15 0.45 23.53 17.46
N GLN A 16 -0.63 23.89 18.16
CA GLN A 16 -1.83 23.04 18.27
C GLN A 16 -2.50 22.85 16.91
N GLU A 17 -2.58 23.91 16.11
CA GLU A 17 -3.14 23.84 14.76
C GLU A 17 -2.29 22.99 13.82
N ALA A 18 -0.97 23.15 13.86
CA ALA A 18 -0.04 22.30 13.11
C ALA A 18 -0.16 20.83 13.51
N LYS A 19 -0.29 20.54 14.82
CA LYS A 19 -0.52 19.16 15.31
C LYS A 19 -1.81 18.56 14.74
N LYS A 20 -2.91 19.33 14.75
CA LYS A 20 -4.18 18.88 14.16
C LYS A 20 -4.07 18.62 12.66
N GLN A 21 -3.30 19.44 11.95
CA GLN A 21 -3.05 19.24 10.52
C GLN A 21 -2.24 17.97 10.27
N LEU A 22 -1.21 17.69 11.08
CA LEU A 22 -0.44 16.44 11.00
C LEU A 22 -1.33 15.22 11.18
N GLU A 23 -2.18 15.20 12.21
CA GLU A 23 -3.13 14.11 12.44
C GLU A 23 -4.09 13.92 11.24
N GLY A 24 -4.49 15.01 10.60
CA GLY A 24 -5.30 14.96 9.38
C GLY A 24 -4.55 14.38 8.18
N VAL A 25 -3.26 14.71 8.02
CA VAL A 25 -2.40 14.15 6.97
C VAL A 25 -2.20 12.65 7.19
N ASP A 26 -1.92 12.23 8.43
CA ASP A 26 -1.75 10.81 8.77
C ASP A 26 -2.99 9.98 8.42
N ALA A 27 -4.19 10.51 8.72
CA ALA A 27 -5.44 9.85 8.37
C ALA A 27 -5.65 9.73 6.85
N LEU A 28 -5.23 10.73 6.07
CA LEU A 28 -5.28 10.68 4.61
C LEU A 28 -4.28 9.66 4.04
N ILE A 29 -3.08 9.59 4.61
CA ILE A 29 -2.06 8.60 4.22
C ILE A 29 -2.62 7.18 4.43
N GLU A 30 -3.17 6.88 5.61
CA GLU A 30 -3.70 5.54 5.87
C GLU A 30 -4.86 5.17 4.95
N LYS A 31 -5.72 6.15 4.64
CA LYS A 31 -6.82 5.97 3.67
C LYS A 31 -6.30 5.63 2.27
N GLU A 32 -5.27 6.31 1.79
CA GLU A 32 -4.69 6.01 0.46
C GLU A 32 -3.94 4.67 0.48
N LEU A 33 -3.22 4.34 1.55
CA LEU A 33 -2.58 3.02 1.72
C LEU A 33 -3.61 1.89 1.64
N GLN A 34 -4.78 2.06 2.25
CA GLN A 34 -5.83 1.06 2.19
C GLN A 34 -6.32 0.82 0.75
N LYS A 35 -6.52 1.88 -0.03
CA LYS A 35 -6.88 1.75 -1.46
C LYS A 35 -5.79 1.04 -2.26
N VAL A 36 -4.53 1.32 -1.98
CA VAL A 36 -3.41 0.65 -2.64
C VAL A 36 -3.41 -0.85 -2.31
N ARG A 37 -3.65 -1.23 -1.05
CA ARG A 37 -3.77 -2.64 -0.64
C ARG A 37 -4.90 -3.35 -1.38
N GLU A 38 -6.08 -2.74 -1.44
CA GLU A 38 -7.23 -3.26 -2.17
C GLU A 38 -6.91 -3.42 -3.65
N LYS A 39 -6.28 -2.41 -4.27
CA LYS A 39 -5.93 -2.47 -5.68
C LYS A 39 -4.89 -3.54 -5.99
N LEU A 40 -3.91 -3.72 -5.09
CA LEU A 40 -2.91 -4.77 -5.22
C LEU A 40 -3.55 -6.16 -5.17
N ALA A 41 -4.51 -6.37 -4.26
CA ALA A 41 -5.24 -7.64 -4.18
C ALA A 41 -6.01 -7.94 -5.47
N GLU A 42 -6.76 -6.96 -6.00
CA GLU A 42 -7.47 -7.10 -7.30
C GLU A 42 -6.52 -7.45 -8.46
N LEU A 43 -5.35 -6.79 -8.52
CA LEU A 43 -4.36 -7.01 -9.56
C LEU A 43 -3.71 -8.39 -9.44
N GLN A 44 -3.45 -8.86 -8.22
CA GLN A 44 -2.92 -10.21 -7.99
C GLN A 44 -3.93 -11.28 -8.39
N GLU A 45 -5.20 -11.11 -8.06
CA GLU A 45 -6.27 -12.02 -8.49
C GLU A 45 -6.40 -12.04 -10.02
N SER A 46 -6.39 -10.87 -10.65
CA SER A 46 -6.41 -10.75 -12.11
C SER A 46 -5.22 -11.45 -12.76
N LYS A 47 -4.00 -11.23 -12.23
CA LYS A 47 -2.77 -11.91 -12.70
C LYS A 47 -2.90 -13.43 -12.59
N LYS A 48 -3.43 -13.92 -11.47
CA LYS A 48 -3.66 -15.35 -11.24
C LYS A 48 -4.65 -15.93 -12.25
N SER A 49 -5.76 -15.23 -12.52
CA SER A 49 -6.75 -15.64 -13.51
C SER A 49 -6.16 -15.73 -14.91
N PHE A 50 -5.43 -14.71 -15.35
CA PHE A 50 -4.75 -14.73 -16.66
C PHE A 50 -3.72 -15.86 -16.77
N ARG A 51 -2.98 -16.15 -15.69
CA ARG A 51 -2.06 -17.28 -15.64
C ARG A 51 -2.78 -18.61 -15.83
N MET A 52 -3.87 -18.85 -15.11
CA MET A 52 -4.66 -20.09 -15.27
C MET A 52 -5.16 -20.25 -16.70
N ILE A 53 -5.62 -19.17 -17.33
CA ILE A 53 -6.07 -19.18 -18.73
C ILE A 53 -4.90 -19.54 -19.65
N TYR A 54 -3.75 -18.89 -19.47
CA TYR A 54 -2.56 -19.13 -20.27
C TYR A 54 -2.09 -20.57 -20.15
N GLU A 55 -1.89 -21.07 -18.94
CA GLU A 55 -1.44 -22.44 -18.66
C GLU A 55 -2.45 -23.48 -19.16
N GLY A 56 -3.74 -23.25 -18.94
CA GLY A 56 -4.79 -24.12 -19.44
C GLY A 56 -4.79 -24.19 -20.97
N THR A 57 -4.60 -23.05 -21.64
CA THR A 57 -4.55 -22.97 -23.11
C THR A 57 -3.28 -23.63 -23.65
N ALA A 58 -2.12 -23.36 -23.03
CA ALA A 58 -0.85 -23.97 -23.40
C ALA A 58 -0.92 -25.50 -23.31
N LYS A 59 -1.51 -26.02 -22.22
CA LYS A 59 -1.74 -27.47 -22.04
C LYS A 59 -2.65 -28.06 -23.12
N LEU A 60 -3.72 -27.37 -23.51
CA LEU A 60 -4.61 -27.82 -24.60
C LEU A 60 -3.90 -27.85 -25.96
N LEU A 61 -2.96 -26.94 -26.18
CA LEU A 61 -2.15 -26.88 -27.40
C LEU A 61 -0.92 -27.80 -27.37
N GLY A 62 -0.66 -28.49 -26.24
CA GLY A 62 0.53 -29.32 -26.06
C GLY A 62 1.84 -28.51 -25.97
N ILE A 63 1.76 -27.23 -25.61
CA ILE A 63 2.89 -26.34 -25.41
C ILE A 63 3.32 -26.39 -23.93
N GLU A 64 4.60 -26.58 -23.68
CA GLU A 64 5.19 -26.51 -22.34
C GLU A 64 5.15 -25.07 -21.83
N SER A 65 4.63 -24.86 -20.61
CA SER A 65 4.38 -23.52 -20.07
C SER A 65 5.56 -23.02 -19.24
N GLU A 66 6.16 -21.90 -19.65
CA GLU A 66 7.28 -21.25 -18.94
C GLU A 66 6.86 -20.56 -17.62
N LEU A 67 5.56 -20.44 -17.35
CA LEU A 67 5.04 -19.69 -16.18
C LEU A 67 4.86 -20.55 -14.92
N GLN A 68 5.10 -21.86 -15.01
CA GLN A 68 4.85 -22.82 -13.93
C GLN A 68 5.76 -22.61 -12.71
N ASP A 69 6.93 -21.98 -12.89
CA ASP A 69 7.95 -21.81 -11.83
C ASP A 69 7.85 -20.50 -11.02
N GLU A 70 7.04 -19.52 -11.46
CA GLU A 70 6.99 -18.20 -10.81
C GLU A 70 6.11 -18.14 -9.53
N GLU A 71 5.40 -19.22 -9.16
CA GLU A 71 4.44 -19.23 -8.05
C GLU A 71 5.10 -18.99 -6.67
N ASN A 72 6.39 -19.31 -6.52
CA ASN A 72 7.09 -19.23 -5.23
C ASN A 72 7.68 -17.85 -4.89
N ALA A 73 7.96 -16.98 -5.88
CA ALA A 73 8.68 -15.72 -5.63
C ALA A 73 7.76 -14.55 -5.18
N SER A 74 6.46 -14.61 -5.47
CA SER A 74 5.54 -13.49 -5.21
C SER A 74 4.96 -13.47 -3.78
N SER A 75 5.23 -14.49 -2.96
CA SER A 75 4.70 -14.60 -1.59
C SER A 75 5.50 -13.82 -0.53
N GLU A 76 6.74 -13.40 -0.82
CA GLU A 76 7.62 -12.75 0.17
C GLU A 76 7.23 -11.29 0.48
N VAL A 77 6.61 -10.57 -0.46
CA VAL A 77 6.16 -9.18 -0.22
C VAL A 77 4.97 -9.06 0.73
N ALA A 78 4.24 -10.15 0.99
CA ALA A 78 3.17 -10.18 1.98
C ALA A 78 3.66 -10.51 3.40
N SER A 79 4.83 -11.15 3.54
CA SER A 79 5.34 -11.60 4.83
C SER A 79 6.15 -10.54 5.59
N SER A 80 6.67 -9.51 4.92
CA SER A 80 7.48 -8.46 5.57
C SER A 80 6.65 -7.41 6.33
N SER A 81 5.32 -7.50 6.30
CA SER A 81 4.41 -6.57 7.01
C SER A 81 3.93 -7.09 8.38
N LYS A 82 4.52 -8.18 8.90
CA LYS A 82 4.07 -8.85 10.13
C LYS A 82 5.17 -9.07 11.19
N MET A 83 6.21 -8.24 11.20
CA MET A 83 7.18 -8.12 12.31
C MET A 83 7.17 -6.71 12.88
#